data_AF-A0A926GVB9-F1
#
_entry.id   AF-A0A926GVB9-F1
#
_cell.length_a   1.000
_cell.length_b   1.000
_cell.length_c   1.000
_cell.angle_alpha   90.00
_cell.angle_beta   90.00
_cell.angle_gamma   90.00
#
_symmetry.space_group_name_H-M   'P 1'
#
loop_
_entity.id
_entity.type
_entity.pdbx_description
1 polymer ?
#
loop_
_entity_poly.entity_id
_entity_poly.type
_entity_poly.pdbx_seq_one_letter_code
_entity_poly.pdbx_strand_id
1 'polypeptide(L)'
;MRNRNGFTFAKRDRSGNALQARFASAFTLIELLVVIAIIALLAAILFPVFAQAREKARETTCVSNLKQIGLATRMYVQDYDETFPIFHAYNSAIPPGQPGHKGVEAELEPYAKSRDLFRCPNDNGGPASRKDVPGSESYRDAYGSSYRFMAACFTVIHGPNGSYQNNAEIDPQYPEKTVTDADYVYPAETRIMRDEMFSFFDAKHDPGGTKYYYTPDFYEPWHQNGGAMVFADGHAKFYASELAFQKTRATPDGKNFIDDKCWYYCE
;
A
#
# COMPACT_ATOMS: atom_id res chain seq x y z
N MET A 1 85.11 39.42 30.19
CA MET A 1 85.66 40.69 29.68
C MET A 1 84.56 41.75 29.68
N ARG A 2 84.95 42.96 30.10
CA ARG A 2 84.27 44.28 30.13
C ARG A 2 83.03 44.46 29.23
N ASN A 3 81.87 44.91 29.74
CA ASN A 3 81.49 46.27 30.20
C ASN A 3 80.97 47.17 29.05
N ARG A 4 79.70 47.65 29.13
CA ARG A 4 79.30 49.08 29.21
C ARG A 4 77.87 49.36 28.70
N ASN A 5 77.08 49.96 29.61
CA ASN A 5 76.33 51.23 29.51
C ASN A 5 75.59 51.62 28.21
N GLY A 6 74.34 52.08 28.37
CA GLY A 6 73.71 52.98 27.39
C GLY A 6 72.25 53.33 27.69
N PHE A 7 72.04 54.42 28.45
CA PHE A 7 70.79 55.19 28.57
C PHE A 7 70.20 55.58 27.20
N THR A 8 68.86 55.62 27.04
CA THR A 8 68.06 56.86 26.84
C THR A 8 66.59 56.59 26.45
N PHE A 9 65.71 57.47 26.95
CA PHE A 9 64.28 57.61 26.73
C PHE A 9 63.88 57.91 25.28
N ALA A 10 62.74 57.39 24.83
CA ALA A 10 61.88 58.03 23.82
C ALA A 10 60.39 57.73 24.08
N LYS A 11 59.54 58.67 23.72
CA LYS A 11 58.17 58.95 24.20
C LYS A 11 57.07 58.10 23.56
N ARG A 12 56.01 57.89 24.37
CA ARG A 12 54.56 57.82 24.08
C ARG A 12 54.09 57.37 22.69
N ASP A 13 53.12 56.46 22.69
CA ASP A 13 51.79 56.81 22.16
C ASP A 13 50.67 56.17 23.00
N ARG A 14 49.61 56.95 23.22
CA ARG A 14 48.35 56.57 23.85
C ARG A 14 47.40 56.17 22.74
N SER A 15 47.05 54.89 22.65
CA SER A 15 45.84 54.47 21.94
C SER A 15 45.00 53.61 22.87
N GLY A 16 43.98 54.25 23.46
CA GLY A 16 43.00 53.59 24.29
C GLY A 16 42.20 52.58 23.48
N ASN A 17 42.34 51.30 23.82
CA ASN A 17 41.36 50.30 23.46
C ASN A 17 40.16 50.48 24.42
N ALA A 18 39.17 51.24 23.96
CA ALA A 18 37.83 51.14 24.51
C ALA A 18 37.40 49.67 24.35
N LEU A 19 37.31 48.95 25.46
CA LEU A 19 36.57 47.70 25.57
C LEU A 19 35.12 48.02 25.17
N GLN A 20 34.79 47.83 23.89
CA GLN A 20 33.40 47.76 23.45
C GLN A 20 32.78 46.57 24.17
N ALA A 21 32.09 46.85 25.28
CA ALA A 21 31.18 45.90 25.89
C ALA A 21 30.16 45.52 24.82
N ARG A 22 30.29 44.30 24.29
CA ARG A 22 29.25 43.72 23.46
C ARG A 22 28.04 43.57 24.36
N PHE A 23 27.05 44.44 24.20
CA PHE A 23 25.73 44.23 24.80
C PHE A 23 25.19 42.94 24.20
N ALA A 24 25.43 41.81 24.87
CA ALA A 24 24.68 40.60 24.61
C ALA A 24 23.24 40.94 25.01
N SER A 25 22.37 41.12 24.02
CA SER A 25 20.94 41.30 24.25
C SER A 25 20.44 40.11 25.05
N ALA A 26 20.10 40.32 26.32
CA ALA A 26 19.43 39.31 27.11
C ALA A 26 18.03 39.13 26.54
N PHE A 27 17.75 37.95 25.99
CA PHE A 27 16.44 37.60 25.44
C PHE A 27 15.41 37.62 26.58
N THR A 28 14.31 38.34 26.40
CA THR A 28 13.26 38.38 27.42
C THR A 28 12.44 37.10 27.39
N LEU A 29 11.92 36.70 28.55
CA LEU A 29 11.05 35.52 28.66
C LEU A 29 9.81 35.64 27.77
N ILE A 30 9.30 36.86 27.58
CA ILE A 30 8.14 37.15 26.72
C ILE A 30 8.47 36.90 25.24
N GLU A 31 9.63 37.35 24.76
CA GLU A 31 10.04 37.11 23.36
C GLU A 31 10.15 35.62 23.05
N LEU A 32 10.72 34.83 23.97
CA LEU A 32 10.79 33.38 23.82
C LEU A 32 9.39 32.74 23.80
N LEU A 33 8.52 33.16 24.73
CA LEU A 33 7.15 32.63 24.83
C LEU A 33 6.31 32.93 23.58
N VAL A 34 6.43 34.13 23.01
CA VAL A 34 5.70 34.50 21.79
C VAL A 34 6.18 33.66 20.61
N VAL A 35 7.49 33.42 20.48
CA VAL A 35 8.04 32.61 19.37
C VAL A 35 7.55 31.16 19.45
N ILE A 36 7.61 30.53 20.63
CA ILE A 36 7.11 29.17 20.78
C ILE A 36 5.59 29.11 20.55
N ALA A 37 4.84 30.14 20.95
CA ALA A 37 3.39 30.21 20.71
C ALA A 37 3.08 30.29 19.21
N ILE A 38 3.82 31.09 18.45
CA ILE A 38 3.68 31.18 16.99
C ILE A 38 4.06 29.86 16.32
N ILE A 39 5.18 29.24 16.71
CA ILE A 39 5.59 27.93 16.18
C ILE A 39 4.53 26.87 16.48
N ALA A 40 4.00 26.85 17.70
CA ALA A 40 2.95 25.91 18.09
C ALA A 40 1.67 26.10 17.27
N LEU A 41 1.26 27.34 17.03
CA LEU A 41 0.10 27.66 16.19
C LEU A 41 0.32 27.20 14.74
N LEU A 42 1.47 27.50 14.15
CA LEU A 42 1.80 27.09 12.79
C LEU A 42 1.88 25.56 12.65
N ALA A 43 2.52 24.90 13.61
CA ALA A 43 2.63 23.45 13.66
C ALA A 43 1.24 22.78 13.78
N ALA A 44 0.35 23.34 14.59
CA ALA A 44 -1.02 22.82 14.76
C ALA A 44 -1.82 22.81 13.45
N ILE A 45 -1.59 23.76 12.53
CA ILE A 45 -2.23 23.80 11.21
C ILE A 45 -1.44 22.95 10.20
N LEU A 46 -0.12 22.96 10.27
CA LEU A 46 0.73 22.29 9.29
C LEU A 46 0.69 20.76 9.40
N PHE A 47 0.64 20.21 10.61
CA PHE A 47 0.62 18.76 10.82
C PHE A 47 -0.60 18.04 10.22
N PRO A 48 -1.86 18.47 10.44
CA PRO A 48 -3.01 17.79 9.84
C PRO A 48 -2.99 17.90 8.30
N VAL A 49 -2.57 19.03 7.75
CA VAL A 49 -2.45 19.22 6.30
C VAL A 49 -1.36 18.32 5.72
N PHE A 50 -0.20 18.24 6.36
CA PHE A 50 0.89 17.37 5.92
C PHE A 50 0.52 15.89 5.97
N ALA A 51 -0.21 15.46 7.02
CA ALA A 51 -0.69 14.09 7.13
C ALA A 51 -1.64 13.71 5.98
N GLN A 52 -2.59 14.60 5.64
CA GLN A 52 -3.50 14.40 4.50
C GLN A 52 -2.76 14.39 3.16
N ALA A 53 -1.81 15.30 2.96
CA ALA A 53 -1.00 15.35 1.73
C ALA A 53 -0.17 14.07 1.56
N ARG A 54 0.45 13.57 2.65
CA ARG A 54 1.19 12.31 2.63
C ARG A 54 0.30 11.13 2.30
N GLU A 55 -0.91 11.07 2.87
CA GLU A 55 -1.87 10.02 2.56
C GLU A 55 -2.25 10.05 1.07
N LYS A 56 -2.58 11.22 0.52
CA LYS A 56 -2.91 11.36 -0.90
C LYS A 56 -1.77 10.95 -1.84
N ALA A 57 -0.52 11.22 -1.45
CA ALA A 57 0.63 10.73 -2.20
C ALA A 57 0.70 9.19 -2.21
N ARG A 58 0.41 8.55 -1.07
CA ARG A 58 0.39 7.08 -0.97
C ARG A 58 -0.78 6.45 -1.72
N GLU A 59 -1.97 7.05 -1.68
CA GLU A 59 -3.11 6.65 -2.52
C GLU A 59 -2.72 6.69 -4.02
N THR A 60 -2.04 7.77 -4.44
CA THR A 60 -1.59 7.92 -5.84
C THR A 60 -0.58 6.84 -6.24
N THR A 61 0.38 6.55 -5.37
CA THR A 61 1.34 5.45 -5.60
C THR A 61 0.62 4.10 -5.66
N CYS A 62 -0.35 3.85 -4.79
CA CYS A 62 -1.14 2.62 -4.80
C CYS A 62 -1.88 2.43 -6.14
N VAL A 63 -2.56 3.48 -6.64
CA VAL A 63 -3.21 3.46 -7.95
C VAL A 63 -2.21 3.26 -9.09
N SER A 64 -1.02 3.88 -9.01
CA SER A 64 0.04 3.72 -10.01
C SER A 64 0.57 2.28 -10.06
N ASN A 65 0.76 1.66 -8.90
CA ASN A 65 1.16 0.26 -8.78
C ASN A 65 0.11 -0.65 -9.44
N LEU A 66 -1.16 -0.49 -9.06
CA LEU A 66 -2.28 -1.23 -9.66
C LEU A 66 -2.40 -0.99 -11.17
N LYS A 67 -2.16 0.23 -11.65
CA LYS A 67 -2.17 0.51 -13.10
C LYS A 67 -1.06 -0.24 -13.81
N GLN A 68 0.13 -0.31 -13.23
CA GLN A 68 1.24 -1.08 -13.80
C GLN A 68 0.96 -2.59 -13.78
N ILE A 69 0.33 -3.11 -12.72
CA ILE A 69 -0.09 -4.51 -12.68
C ILE A 69 -1.19 -4.77 -13.71
N GLY A 70 -2.18 -3.88 -13.86
CA GLY A 70 -3.20 -3.99 -14.89
C GLY A 70 -2.62 -4.05 -16.30
N LEU A 71 -1.61 -3.21 -16.58
CA LEU A 71 -0.87 -3.29 -17.85
C LEU A 71 -0.13 -4.63 -17.99
N ALA A 72 0.52 -5.13 -16.94
CA ALA A 72 1.15 -6.44 -16.95
C ALA A 72 0.15 -7.58 -17.23
N THR A 73 -1.04 -7.53 -16.63
CA THR A 73 -2.13 -8.47 -16.91
C THR A 73 -2.58 -8.37 -18.37
N ARG A 74 -2.72 -7.16 -18.93
CA ARG A 74 -3.07 -7.00 -20.34
C ARG A 74 -2.01 -7.55 -21.28
N MET A 75 -0.72 -7.39 -20.95
CA MET A 75 0.38 -7.97 -21.73
C MET A 75 0.35 -9.50 -21.69
N TYR A 76 0.13 -10.09 -20.50
CA TYR A 76 -0.08 -11.53 -20.37
C TYR A 76 -1.23 -12.00 -21.26
N VAL A 77 -2.41 -11.37 -21.13
CA VAL A 77 -3.62 -11.76 -21.89
C VAL A 77 -3.36 -11.71 -23.40
N GLN A 78 -2.54 -10.77 -23.89
CA GLN A 78 -2.16 -10.70 -25.30
C GLN A 78 -1.27 -11.85 -25.75
N ASP A 79 -0.35 -12.31 -24.89
CA ASP A 79 0.59 -13.38 -25.21
C ASP A 79 -0.01 -14.79 -25.06
N TYR A 80 -1.13 -14.92 -24.33
CA TYR A 80 -1.80 -16.19 -24.02
C TYR A 80 -3.22 -16.29 -24.59
N ASP A 81 -3.40 -16.00 -25.89
CA ASP A 81 -4.67 -16.19 -26.62
C ASP A 81 -5.89 -15.58 -25.90
N GLU A 82 -5.76 -14.33 -25.46
CA GLU A 82 -6.80 -13.58 -24.74
C GLU A 82 -7.22 -14.19 -23.40
N THR A 83 -6.45 -15.14 -22.86
CA THR A 83 -6.74 -15.86 -21.62
C THR A 83 -6.12 -15.14 -20.42
N PHE A 84 -6.90 -14.99 -19.35
CA PHE A 84 -6.43 -14.46 -18.08
C PHE A 84 -5.59 -15.52 -17.33
N PRO A 85 -4.60 -15.09 -16.53
CA PRO A 85 -3.73 -16.00 -15.77
C PRO A 85 -4.48 -17.03 -14.94
N ILE A 86 -3.80 -18.12 -14.60
CA ILE A 86 -4.37 -19.12 -13.70
C ILE A 86 -4.47 -18.49 -12.31
N PHE A 87 -5.61 -18.67 -11.67
CA PHE A 87 -5.78 -18.21 -10.31
C PHE A 87 -4.95 -19.08 -9.38
N HIS A 88 -3.98 -18.45 -8.72
CA HIS A 88 -3.29 -19.04 -7.60
C HIS A 88 -3.34 -18.06 -6.43
N ALA A 89 -3.72 -18.55 -5.27
CA ALA A 89 -3.79 -17.74 -4.07
C ALA A 89 -2.40 -17.46 -3.48
N TYR A 90 -2.37 -16.39 -2.70
CA TYR A 90 -1.23 -15.79 -2.05
C TYR A 90 -0.50 -16.75 -1.10
N ASN A 91 0.83 -16.86 -1.21
CA ASN A 91 1.67 -17.35 -0.10
C ASN A 91 3.15 -17.02 -0.31
N SER A 92 3.72 -16.08 0.45
CA SER A 92 5.12 -15.65 0.29
C SER A 92 6.12 -16.31 1.24
N ALA A 93 5.69 -16.83 2.39
CA ALA A 93 6.58 -17.43 3.38
C ALA A 93 6.01 -18.76 3.91
N ILE A 94 6.50 -19.87 3.36
CA ILE A 94 5.96 -21.21 3.63
C ILE A 94 6.97 -22.03 4.45
N PRO A 95 6.52 -22.91 5.38
CA PRO A 95 7.38 -23.91 6.01
C PRO A 95 8.17 -24.79 4.99
N PRO A 96 9.30 -25.40 5.39
CA PRO A 96 10.14 -26.19 4.50
C PRO A 96 9.36 -27.31 3.79
N GLY A 97 9.54 -27.43 2.47
CA GLY A 97 8.98 -28.53 1.65
C GLY A 97 7.67 -28.22 0.92
N GLN A 98 7.16 -26.99 1.02
CA GLN A 98 6.03 -26.54 0.21
C GLN A 98 6.50 -25.64 -0.94
N PRO A 99 5.81 -25.68 -2.08
CA PRO A 99 6.17 -24.90 -3.25
C PRO A 99 5.92 -23.41 -2.96
N GLY A 100 7.01 -22.63 -2.87
CA GLY A 100 7.02 -21.19 -2.56
C GLY A 100 6.16 -20.33 -3.50
N HIS A 101 6.01 -19.05 -3.16
CA HIS A 101 5.34 -17.98 -3.92
C HIS A 101 4.58 -18.42 -5.17
N LYS A 102 3.29 -18.73 -4.96
CA LYS A 102 2.42 -19.26 -6.00
C LYS A 102 1.41 -18.28 -6.56
N GLY A 103 1.25 -17.08 -5.99
CA GLY A 103 0.13 -16.23 -6.38
C GLY A 103 0.15 -15.80 -7.85
N VAL A 104 -0.99 -15.32 -8.35
CA VAL A 104 -1.14 -14.79 -9.74
C VAL A 104 -0.02 -13.80 -10.10
N GLU A 105 0.48 -13.05 -9.13
CA GLU A 105 1.62 -12.14 -9.30
C GLU A 105 2.85 -12.83 -9.91
N ALA A 106 3.10 -14.12 -9.63
CA ALA A 106 4.25 -14.86 -10.14
C ALA A 106 4.18 -15.07 -11.67
N GLU A 107 2.97 -15.25 -12.21
CA GLU A 107 2.73 -15.30 -13.65
C GLU A 107 2.85 -13.93 -14.31
N LEU A 108 2.57 -12.87 -13.53
CA LEU A 108 2.69 -11.49 -13.99
C LEU A 108 4.12 -10.94 -13.85
N GLU A 109 5.01 -11.57 -13.07
CA GLU A 109 6.39 -11.13 -12.85
C GLU A 109 7.19 -10.85 -14.14
N PRO A 110 7.12 -11.66 -15.22
CA PRO A 110 7.80 -11.36 -16.48
C PRO A 110 7.33 -10.05 -17.14
N TYR A 111 6.09 -9.66 -16.88
CA TYR A 111 5.45 -8.45 -17.43
C TYR A 111 5.52 -7.27 -16.43
N ALA A 112 5.68 -7.58 -15.14
CA ALA A 112 5.76 -6.62 -14.05
C ALA A 112 7.23 -6.21 -13.81
N LYS A 113 7.54 -4.93 -14.01
CA LYS A 113 8.91 -4.40 -13.91
C LYS A 113 9.58 -4.58 -12.53
N SER A 114 8.81 -4.82 -11.48
CA SER A 114 9.29 -5.09 -10.13
C SER A 114 8.23 -5.80 -9.30
N ARG A 115 8.66 -6.68 -8.39
CA ARG A 115 7.79 -7.30 -7.39
C ARG A 115 7.27 -6.31 -6.35
N ASP A 116 7.93 -5.17 -6.18
CA ASP A 116 7.47 -4.11 -5.28
C ASP A 116 6.17 -3.47 -5.75
N LEU A 117 5.80 -3.67 -7.03
CA LEU A 117 4.52 -3.23 -7.56
C LEU A 117 3.36 -3.88 -6.82
N PHE A 118 3.51 -5.09 -6.29
CA PHE A 118 2.47 -5.81 -5.56
C PHE A 118 2.36 -5.37 -4.08
N ARG A 119 3.03 -4.29 -3.68
CA ARG A 119 2.94 -3.73 -2.32
C ARG A 119 2.18 -2.40 -2.30
N CYS A 120 1.14 -2.32 -1.49
CA CYS A 120 0.50 -1.06 -1.16
C CYS A 120 1.40 -0.26 -0.19
N PRO A 121 1.64 1.05 -0.40
CA PRO A 121 2.46 1.86 0.50
C PRO A 121 1.91 1.98 1.93
N ASN A 122 0.61 1.74 2.10
CA ASN A 122 -0.08 1.75 3.39
C ASN A 122 -0.27 0.35 3.99
N ASP A 123 0.18 -0.70 3.31
CA ASP A 123 0.15 -2.05 3.86
C ASP A 123 0.97 -2.11 5.15
N ASN A 124 0.27 -2.30 6.25
CA ASN A 124 0.78 -2.51 7.61
C ASN A 124 0.36 -3.88 8.17
N GLY A 125 -0.11 -4.78 7.29
CA GLY A 125 -0.59 -6.11 7.62
C GLY A 125 -2.07 -6.14 8.01
N GLY A 126 -2.43 -7.23 8.66
CA GLY A 126 -3.65 -7.38 9.44
C GLY A 126 -3.39 -8.34 10.61
N PRO A 127 -4.26 -8.44 11.61
CA PRO A 127 -4.02 -9.33 12.74
C PRO A 127 -3.93 -10.81 12.32
N ALA A 128 -4.63 -11.21 11.24
CA ALA A 128 -4.46 -12.52 10.60
C ALA A 128 -3.06 -12.72 10.03
N SER A 129 -2.50 -11.74 9.30
CA SER A 129 -1.20 -11.91 8.65
C SER A 129 -0.10 -12.22 9.66
N ARG A 130 -0.11 -11.53 10.81
CA ARG A 130 0.85 -11.74 11.90
C ARG A 130 0.65 -13.08 12.63
N LYS A 131 -0.59 -13.60 12.63
CA LYS A 131 -0.94 -14.91 13.21
C LYS A 131 -0.56 -16.05 12.28
N ASP A 132 -0.91 -15.94 11.01
CA ASP A 132 -0.71 -16.97 9.99
C ASP A 132 0.76 -17.06 9.59
N VAL A 133 1.45 -15.91 9.52
CA VAL A 133 2.87 -15.81 9.20
C VAL A 133 3.58 -14.95 10.26
N PRO A 134 4.04 -15.56 11.37
CA PRO A 134 4.74 -14.86 12.44
C PRO A 134 5.97 -14.10 11.91
N GLY A 135 6.08 -12.82 12.28
CA GLY A 135 7.17 -11.94 11.83
C GLY A 135 6.88 -11.17 10.54
N SER A 136 5.72 -11.39 9.90
CA SER A 136 5.29 -10.52 8.80
C SER A 136 4.92 -9.12 9.32
N GLU A 137 5.48 -8.09 8.70
CA GLU A 137 5.17 -6.68 9.00
C GLU A 137 4.12 -6.09 8.03
N SER A 138 3.85 -6.80 6.94
CA SER A 138 2.86 -6.41 5.93
C SER A 138 2.11 -7.63 5.39
N TYR A 139 0.95 -7.40 4.81
CA TYR A 139 0.14 -8.43 4.17
C TYR A 139 0.87 -9.00 2.95
N ARG A 140 1.57 -8.14 2.20
CA ARG A 140 2.50 -8.57 1.15
C ARG A 140 3.59 -9.51 1.66
N ASP A 141 4.10 -9.34 2.88
CA ASP A 141 5.15 -10.24 3.39
C ASP A 141 4.58 -11.59 3.83
N ALA A 142 3.34 -11.62 4.33
CA ALA A 142 2.65 -12.85 4.68
C ALA A 142 2.19 -13.62 3.42
N TYR A 143 1.62 -12.91 2.45
CA TYR A 143 0.83 -13.51 1.39
C TYR A 143 1.44 -13.29 -0.01
N GLY A 144 2.25 -12.26 -0.24
CA GLY A 144 2.96 -12.04 -1.51
C GLY A 144 2.49 -10.81 -2.29
N SER A 145 1.27 -10.36 -1.99
CA SER A 145 0.68 -9.16 -2.56
C SER A 145 -0.17 -8.46 -1.50
N SER A 146 -0.08 -7.13 -1.42
CA SER A 146 -1.05 -6.31 -0.69
C SER A 146 -2.40 -6.24 -1.41
N TYR A 147 -2.42 -6.61 -2.68
CA TYR A 147 -3.60 -6.56 -3.52
C TYR A 147 -4.22 -7.93 -3.69
N ARG A 148 -5.55 -7.99 -3.64
CA ARG A 148 -6.33 -9.20 -3.83
C ARG A 148 -6.89 -9.28 -5.24
N PHE A 149 -6.38 -10.23 -6.01
CA PHE A 149 -7.02 -10.84 -7.18
C PHE A 149 -8.37 -11.47 -6.82
N MET A 150 -9.32 -11.32 -7.74
CA MET A 150 -10.68 -11.85 -7.65
C MET A 150 -10.73 -13.18 -8.43
N ALA A 151 -10.79 -14.36 -7.79
CA ALA A 151 -10.60 -15.62 -8.52
C ALA A 151 -11.62 -15.84 -9.64
N ALA A 152 -12.86 -15.37 -9.47
CA ALA A 152 -13.90 -15.40 -10.50
C ALA A 152 -13.50 -14.74 -11.84
N CYS A 153 -12.53 -13.82 -11.80
CA CYS A 153 -11.96 -13.08 -12.92
C CYS A 153 -10.67 -13.72 -13.49
N PHE A 154 -10.25 -14.89 -13.01
CA PHE A 154 -9.05 -15.57 -13.47
C PHE A 154 -9.37 -17.01 -13.86
N THR A 155 -8.47 -17.62 -14.62
CA THR A 155 -8.65 -18.99 -15.11
C THR A 155 -8.50 -19.97 -13.94
N VAL A 156 -9.43 -20.91 -13.81
CA VAL A 156 -9.39 -21.97 -12.80
C VAL A 156 -9.23 -23.31 -13.51
N ILE A 157 -8.17 -24.03 -13.18
CA ILE A 157 -7.91 -25.39 -13.69
C ILE A 157 -7.54 -26.33 -12.54
N HIS A 158 -7.94 -27.60 -12.61
CA HIS A 158 -7.57 -28.60 -11.62
C HIS A 158 -6.35 -29.40 -12.07
N GLY A 159 -5.62 -29.96 -11.09
CA GLY A 159 -4.50 -30.85 -11.34
C GLY A 159 -3.15 -30.35 -10.80
N PRO A 160 -2.05 -31.05 -11.13
CA PRO A 160 -0.80 -31.00 -10.36
C PRO A 160 -0.07 -29.64 -10.37
N ASN A 161 -0.43 -28.73 -11.28
CA ASN A 161 0.08 -27.36 -11.35
C ASN A 161 -1.06 -26.32 -11.41
N GLY A 162 -2.29 -26.72 -11.06
CA GLY A 162 -3.52 -25.95 -11.28
C GLY A 162 -3.75 -24.82 -10.27
N SER A 163 -5.01 -24.42 -10.09
CA SER A 163 -5.36 -23.37 -9.15
C SER A 163 -5.20 -23.80 -7.70
N TYR A 164 -4.70 -22.90 -6.86
CA TYR A 164 -4.42 -23.17 -5.44
C TYR A 164 -5.08 -22.15 -4.53
N GLN A 165 -5.49 -22.61 -3.34
CA GLN A 165 -5.88 -21.79 -2.21
C GLN A 165 -5.08 -22.22 -0.98
N ASN A 166 -4.37 -21.30 -0.32
CA ASN A 166 -3.62 -21.59 0.92
C ASN A 166 -2.69 -22.83 0.83
N ASN A 167 -1.96 -22.98 -0.29
CA ASN A 167 -1.08 -24.12 -0.59
C ASN A 167 -1.76 -25.48 -0.79
N ALA A 168 -3.08 -25.51 -0.94
CA ALA A 168 -3.85 -26.69 -1.34
C ALA A 168 -4.50 -26.46 -2.72
N GLU A 169 -4.73 -27.52 -3.49
CA GLU A 169 -5.55 -27.43 -4.70
C GLU A 169 -6.95 -26.91 -4.32
N ILE A 170 -7.54 -26.09 -5.19
CA ILE A 170 -8.92 -25.63 -4.99
C ILE A 170 -9.85 -26.85 -4.89
N ASP A 171 -10.91 -26.75 -4.07
CA ASP A 171 -11.88 -27.82 -3.90
C ASP A 171 -12.38 -28.29 -5.29
N PRO A 172 -12.27 -29.59 -5.64
CA PRO A 172 -12.72 -30.13 -6.92
C PRO A 172 -14.21 -29.89 -7.22
N GLN A 173 -15.02 -29.53 -6.22
CA GLN A 173 -16.41 -29.13 -6.41
C GLN A 173 -16.54 -27.82 -7.22
N TYR A 174 -15.52 -26.96 -7.23
CA TYR A 174 -15.52 -25.77 -8.08
C TYR A 174 -15.26 -26.15 -9.54
N PRO A 175 -16.05 -25.63 -10.50
CA PRO A 175 -15.85 -25.96 -11.90
C PRO A 175 -14.57 -25.33 -12.43
N GLU A 176 -13.81 -26.09 -13.24
CA GLU A 176 -12.79 -25.51 -14.10
C GLU A 176 -13.43 -24.47 -15.03
N LYS A 177 -12.68 -23.40 -15.28
CA LYS A 177 -13.13 -22.29 -16.10
C LYS A 177 -11.93 -21.59 -16.71
N THR A 178 -11.89 -21.51 -18.03
CA THR A 178 -11.03 -20.54 -18.72
C THR A 178 -11.71 -19.18 -18.72
N VAL A 179 -11.00 -18.14 -18.27
CA VAL A 179 -11.47 -16.75 -18.38
C VAL A 179 -10.71 -16.08 -19.51
N THR A 180 -11.44 -15.54 -20.47
CA THR A 180 -10.92 -14.82 -21.62
C THR A 180 -11.38 -13.37 -21.61
N ASP A 181 -10.74 -12.53 -22.41
CA ASP A 181 -11.14 -11.13 -22.58
C ASP A 181 -12.60 -10.99 -23.05
N ALA A 182 -13.06 -11.92 -23.89
CA ALA A 182 -14.43 -11.96 -24.40
C ALA A 182 -15.49 -12.27 -23.33
N ASP A 183 -15.11 -12.86 -22.19
CA ASP A 183 -16.04 -13.17 -21.11
C ASP A 183 -16.47 -11.91 -20.32
N TYR A 184 -15.71 -10.81 -20.43
CA TYR A 184 -16.01 -9.58 -19.72
C TYR A 184 -17.09 -8.76 -20.43
N VAL A 185 -18.31 -8.79 -19.89
CA VAL A 185 -19.42 -7.97 -20.39
C VAL A 185 -19.18 -6.48 -20.14
N TYR A 186 -18.53 -6.14 -19.03
CA TYR A 186 -18.25 -4.75 -18.61
C TYR A 186 -16.79 -4.59 -18.17
N PRO A 187 -15.78 -4.66 -19.06
CA PRO A 187 -14.38 -4.71 -18.67
C PRO A 187 -13.90 -3.48 -17.88
N ALA A 188 -14.47 -2.30 -18.18
CA ALA A 188 -14.19 -1.06 -17.44
C ALA A 188 -14.97 -0.93 -16.11
N GLU A 189 -15.84 -1.87 -15.78
CA GLU A 189 -16.56 -1.90 -14.49
C GLU A 189 -16.22 -3.13 -13.66
N THR A 190 -15.64 -4.17 -14.27
CA THR A 190 -15.23 -5.40 -13.59
C THR A 190 -13.87 -5.24 -12.93
N ARG A 191 -13.85 -5.23 -11.59
CA ARG A 191 -12.62 -5.22 -10.80
C ARG A 191 -12.00 -6.61 -10.86
N ILE A 192 -10.73 -6.68 -11.26
CA ILE A 192 -9.98 -7.94 -11.27
C ILE A 192 -9.05 -8.04 -10.06
N MET A 193 -8.64 -6.90 -9.50
CA MET A 193 -7.83 -6.85 -8.30
C MET A 193 -8.08 -5.55 -7.52
N ARG A 194 -7.89 -5.59 -6.20
CA ARG A 194 -8.16 -4.47 -5.29
C ARG A 194 -7.18 -4.44 -4.13
N ASP A 195 -7.04 -3.29 -3.44
CA ASP A 195 -6.44 -3.29 -2.09
C ASP A 195 -7.14 -4.33 -1.22
N GLU A 196 -6.38 -5.03 -0.39
CA GLU A 196 -6.95 -6.03 0.49
C GLU A 196 -7.86 -5.40 1.56
N MET A 197 -7.39 -4.33 2.20
CA MET A 197 -8.10 -3.68 3.31
C MET A 197 -8.64 -2.31 2.91
N PHE A 198 -9.88 -2.28 2.41
CA PHE A 198 -10.61 -1.03 2.21
C PHE A 198 -11.13 -0.50 3.54
N SER A 199 -11.13 0.82 3.72
CA SER A 199 -11.58 1.49 4.95
C SER A 199 -13.02 1.17 5.39
N PHE A 200 -13.85 0.63 4.51
CA PHE A 200 -15.26 0.29 4.75
C PHE A 200 -15.53 -1.23 4.76
N PHE A 201 -14.51 -2.08 4.83
CA PHE A 201 -14.70 -3.51 5.08
C PHE A 201 -14.84 -3.85 6.56
N ASP A 202 -14.95 -2.84 7.43
CA ASP A 202 -15.06 -3.02 8.86
C ASP A 202 -16.44 -3.56 9.32
N ALA A 203 -16.49 -4.04 10.55
CA ALA A 203 -17.72 -4.52 11.18
C ALA A 203 -18.76 -3.42 11.47
N LYS A 204 -18.45 -2.13 11.32
CA LYS A 204 -19.46 -1.07 11.41
C LYS A 204 -20.28 -0.99 10.13
N HIS A 205 -19.64 -1.22 8.98
CA HIS A 205 -20.29 -1.22 7.66
C HIS A 205 -20.88 -2.61 7.31
N ASP A 206 -20.28 -3.69 7.81
CA ASP A 206 -20.76 -5.07 7.67
C ASP A 206 -20.80 -5.81 9.02
N PRO A 207 -21.76 -5.51 9.92
CA PRO A 207 -21.81 -6.09 11.26
C PRO A 207 -21.94 -7.61 11.31
N GLY A 208 -22.50 -8.21 10.26
CA GLY A 208 -22.64 -9.66 10.15
C GLY A 208 -21.44 -10.35 9.52
N GLY A 209 -20.44 -9.60 9.03
CA GLY A 209 -19.36 -10.15 8.20
C GLY A 209 -19.88 -10.88 6.96
N THR A 210 -21.07 -10.49 6.47
CA THR A 210 -21.77 -11.20 5.40
C THR A 210 -21.41 -10.68 4.02
N LYS A 211 -21.04 -9.41 3.92
CA LYS A 211 -20.68 -8.78 2.64
C LYS A 211 -19.20 -8.98 2.35
N TYR A 212 -18.34 -8.50 3.25
CA TYR A 212 -16.90 -8.43 3.03
C TYR A 212 -16.12 -9.47 3.84
N TYR A 213 -16.76 -10.09 4.83
CA TYR A 213 -16.18 -11.15 5.68
C TYR A 213 -14.94 -10.75 6.51
N TYR A 214 -14.72 -9.46 6.73
CA TYR A 214 -13.71 -9.00 7.68
C TYR A 214 -14.37 -8.72 9.02
N THR A 215 -14.14 -9.62 9.99
CA THR A 215 -14.55 -9.39 11.37
C THR A 215 -13.55 -8.45 12.07
N PRO A 216 -13.90 -7.85 13.22
CA PRO A 216 -13.01 -6.95 13.95
C PRO A 216 -11.63 -7.54 14.25
N ASP A 217 -11.55 -8.86 14.38
CA ASP A 217 -10.31 -9.58 14.70
C ASP A 217 -9.35 -9.69 13.50
N PHE A 218 -9.80 -9.41 12.28
CA PHE A 218 -8.99 -9.56 11.06
C PHE A 218 -8.76 -8.25 10.30
N TYR A 219 -9.48 -7.20 10.68
CA TYR A 219 -9.57 -5.98 9.89
C TYR A 219 -8.62 -4.88 10.38
N GLU A 220 -7.75 -4.41 9.49
CA GLU A 220 -6.91 -3.21 9.71
C GLU A 220 -7.03 -2.28 8.48
N PRO A 221 -7.62 -1.07 8.59
CA PRO A 221 -7.75 -0.18 7.45
C PRO A 221 -6.40 0.38 7.03
N TRP A 222 -6.05 0.27 5.74
CA TRP A 222 -4.79 0.82 5.23
C TRP A 222 -4.92 2.27 4.82
N HIS A 223 -5.98 2.63 4.09
CA HIS A 223 -6.23 3.99 3.67
C HIS A 223 -7.28 4.66 4.55
N GLN A 224 -7.23 5.99 4.63
CA GLN A 224 -8.13 6.76 5.51
C GLN A 224 -9.61 6.65 5.10
N ASN A 225 -9.91 6.53 3.81
CA ASN A 225 -11.28 6.65 3.32
C ASN A 225 -11.62 5.75 2.12
N GLY A 226 -10.80 4.77 1.77
CA GLY A 226 -11.11 3.91 0.63
C GLY A 226 -10.06 2.84 0.36
N GLY A 227 -9.87 2.54 -0.92
CA GLY A 227 -8.84 1.66 -1.45
C GLY A 227 -8.78 1.77 -2.97
N ALA A 228 -7.67 1.34 -3.54
CA ALA A 228 -7.44 1.32 -4.97
C ALA A 228 -7.87 -0.01 -5.59
N MET A 229 -8.31 0.03 -6.85
CA MET A 229 -8.68 -1.15 -7.65
C MET A 229 -8.12 -1.04 -9.06
N VAL A 230 -7.96 -2.19 -9.70
CA VAL A 230 -7.70 -2.34 -11.13
C VAL A 230 -8.81 -3.17 -11.78
N PHE A 231 -9.14 -2.79 -13.01
CA PHE A 231 -10.24 -3.32 -13.79
C PHE A 231 -9.73 -4.18 -14.96
N ALA A 232 -10.62 -4.95 -15.57
CA ALA A 232 -10.27 -5.94 -16.60
C ALA A 232 -9.65 -5.31 -17.86
N ASP A 233 -10.03 -4.07 -18.19
CA ASP A 233 -9.39 -3.26 -19.25
C ASP A 233 -8.00 -2.70 -18.88
N GLY A 234 -7.55 -2.96 -17.65
CA GLY A 234 -6.27 -2.53 -17.11
C GLY A 234 -6.24 -1.09 -16.59
N HIS A 235 -7.35 -0.35 -16.51
CA HIS A 235 -7.34 0.93 -15.78
C HIS A 235 -7.42 0.71 -14.27
N ALA A 236 -6.91 1.67 -13.50
CA ALA A 236 -6.93 1.62 -12.05
C ALA A 236 -7.47 2.93 -11.47
N LYS A 237 -8.13 2.83 -10.32
CA LYS A 237 -8.81 3.97 -9.68
C LYS A 237 -8.96 3.76 -8.18
N PHE A 238 -8.88 4.85 -7.44
CA PHE A 238 -9.18 4.89 -6.01
C PHE A 238 -10.68 5.09 -5.76
N TYR A 239 -11.25 4.30 -4.86
CA TYR A 239 -12.67 4.33 -4.48
C TYR A 239 -12.81 4.69 -3.00
N ALA A 240 -13.35 5.88 -2.75
CA ALA A 240 -13.61 6.37 -1.40
C ALA A 240 -15.07 6.19 -0.92
N SER A 241 -15.87 5.44 -1.67
CA SER A 241 -17.30 5.24 -1.40
C SER A 241 -17.66 3.77 -1.50
N GLU A 242 -18.21 3.22 -0.41
CA GLU A 242 -18.72 1.85 -0.35
C GLU A 242 -19.78 1.61 -1.44
N LEU A 243 -20.73 2.54 -1.62
CA LEU A 243 -21.75 2.42 -2.65
C LEU A 243 -21.15 2.41 -4.07
N ALA A 244 -20.10 3.21 -4.32
CA ALA A 244 -19.41 3.20 -5.61
C ALA A 244 -18.66 1.88 -5.83
N PHE A 245 -18.04 1.33 -4.78
CA PHE A 245 -17.41 0.01 -4.81
C PHE A 245 -18.44 -1.08 -5.13
N GLN A 246 -19.58 -1.09 -4.44
CA GLN A 246 -20.66 -2.07 -4.65
C GLN A 246 -21.31 -2.02 -6.05
N LYS A 247 -21.13 -0.93 -6.80
CA LYS A 247 -21.62 -0.82 -8.17
C LYS A 247 -20.69 -1.47 -9.21
N THR A 248 -19.44 -1.72 -8.84
CA THR A 248 -18.47 -2.40 -9.72
C THR A 248 -18.80 -3.90 -9.82
N ARG A 249 -18.39 -4.53 -10.92
CA ARG A 249 -18.60 -5.97 -11.14
C ARG A 249 -17.49 -6.76 -10.47
N ALA A 250 -17.84 -7.90 -9.89
CA ALA A 250 -16.95 -8.88 -9.29
C ALA A 250 -16.57 -10.02 -10.24
N THR A 251 -17.35 -10.20 -11.32
CA THR A 251 -17.25 -11.35 -12.22
C THR A 251 -17.27 -10.92 -13.69
N PRO A 252 -16.72 -11.74 -14.61
CA PRO A 252 -16.73 -11.43 -16.04
C PRO A 252 -18.15 -11.25 -16.63
N ASP A 253 -19.10 -12.09 -16.20
CA ASP A 253 -20.51 -12.07 -16.63
C ASP A 253 -21.31 -10.87 -16.10
N GLY A 254 -20.67 -9.96 -15.35
CA GLY A 254 -21.25 -8.67 -14.97
C GLY A 254 -22.04 -8.71 -13.67
N LYS A 255 -21.83 -9.69 -12.79
CA LYS A 255 -22.40 -9.68 -11.44
C LYS A 255 -21.57 -8.78 -10.53
N ASN A 256 -22.22 -8.17 -9.54
CA ASN A 256 -21.56 -7.32 -8.56
C ASN A 256 -20.93 -8.11 -7.42
N PHE A 257 -21.33 -9.37 -7.25
CA PHE A 257 -20.95 -10.29 -6.20
C PHE A 257 -20.44 -11.60 -6.81
N ILE A 258 -19.63 -12.36 -6.07
CA ILE A 258 -19.05 -13.63 -6.53
C ILE A 258 -20.15 -14.71 -6.51
N ASP A 259 -20.97 -14.72 -5.46
CA ASP A 259 -22.18 -15.54 -5.31
C ASP A 259 -23.32 -14.70 -4.67
N ASP A 260 -24.52 -15.25 -4.53
CA ASP A 260 -25.72 -14.52 -4.06
C ASP A 260 -25.58 -13.84 -2.67
N LYS A 261 -24.45 -14.02 -1.96
CA LYS A 261 -24.25 -13.49 -0.59
C LYS A 261 -22.89 -12.82 -0.33
N CYS A 262 -21.83 -13.04 -1.13
CA CYS A 262 -20.46 -12.74 -0.70
C CYS A 262 -19.60 -11.99 -1.71
N TRP A 263 -18.73 -11.13 -1.17
CA TRP A 263 -17.76 -10.34 -1.94
C TRP A 263 -16.30 -10.79 -1.74
N TYR A 264 -16.05 -11.81 -0.88
CA TYR A 264 -14.70 -12.19 -0.45
C TYR A 264 -14.45 -13.71 -0.22
N TYR A 265 -15.39 -14.46 0.37
CA TYR A 265 -15.12 -15.82 0.93
C TYR A 265 -16.00 -16.95 0.40
N CYS A 266 -16.70 -16.75 -0.72
CA CYS A 266 -17.55 -17.79 -1.29
C CYS A 266 -16.89 -18.49 -2.48
N GLU A 267 -15.57 -18.64 -2.34
CA GLU A 267 -14.63 -19.47 -3.10
C GLU A 267 -14.08 -20.54 -2.16
#